data_AF-A0A4P5VB28-F1
#
_entry.id   AF-A0A4P5VB28-F1
#
_cell.length_a   1.000
_cell.length_b   1.000
_cell.length_c   1.000
_cell.angle_alpha   90.00
_cell.angle_beta   90.00
_cell.angle_gamma   90.00
#
_symmetry.space_group_name_H-M   'P 1'
#
loop_
_entity.id
_entity.type
_entity.pdbx_description
1 polymer ?
#
loop_
_entity_poly.entity_id
_entity_poly.type
_entity_poly.pdbx_seq_one_letter_code
_entity_poly.pdbx_strand_id
1 'polypeptide(L)'
;MALDFNDPDLEFSDLVYAYQSWVMAVINDEKLGGDKLLTDEIADDALSAMRFLPGEVTAAIETSLARVYDVDPDELATLLFPED
;
A
#
# COMPACT_ATOMS: atom_id res chain seq x y z
N MET A 1 10.67 6.43 2.36
CA MET A 1 12.00 6.08 1.85
C MET A 1 11.80 6.05 0.37
N ALA A 2 12.07 7.15 -0.30
CA ALA A 2 11.80 7.27 -1.73
C ALA A 2 12.44 6.10 -2.49
N LEU A 3 11.63 5.37 -3.28
CA LEU A 3 12.11 4.29 -4.13
C LEU A 3 12.99 4.85 -5.25
N ASP A 4 14.24 4.38 -5.34
CA ASP A 4 15.14 4.66 -6.47
C ASP A 4 15.34 3.42 -7.33
N PHE A 5 14.72 3.41 -8.51
CA PHE A 5 14.86 2.30 -9.47
C PHE A 5 16.23 2.21 -10.14
N ASN A 6 17.11 3.19 -9.94
CA ASN A 6 18.50 3.12 -10.40
C ASN A 6 19.42 2.54 -9.31
N ASP A 7 18.91 2.31 -8.10
CA ASP A 7 19.67 1.72 -7.03
C ASP A 7 19.89 0.23 -7.30
N PRO A 8 21.15 -0.22 -7.46
CA PRO A 8 21.45 -1.64 -7.64
C PRO A 8 21.10 -2.50 -6.42
N ASP A 9 20.94 -1.88 -5.24
CA ASP A 9 20.57 -2.55 -3.99
C ASP A 9 19.04 -2.61 -3.78
N LEU A 10 18.22 -2.10 -4.72
CA LEU A 10 16.77 -2.19 -4.64
C LEU A 10 16.30 -3.65 -4.71
N GLU A 11 15.58 -4.09 -3.68
CA GLU A 11 15.07 -5.45 -3.57
C GLU A 11 13.55 -5.54 -3.81
N PHE A 12 13.08 -6.76 -4.10
CA PHE A 12 11.64 -7.04 -4.18
C PHE A 12 10.92 -6.77 -2.85
N SER A 13 11.61 -7.00 -1.73
CA SER A 13 11.13 -6.71 -0.37
C SER A 13 10.81 -5.22 -0.18
N ASP A 14 11.58 -4.32 -0.79
CA ASP A 14 11.35 -2.88 -0.72
C ASP A 14 10.07 -2.48 -1.45
N LEU A 15 9.80 -3.10 -2.61
CA LEU A 15 8.55 -2.89 -3.35
C LEU A 15 7.34 -3.37 -2.54
N VAL A 16 7.46 -4.55 -1.94
CA VAL A 16 6.42 -5.10 -1.05
C VAL A 16 6.20 -4.19 0.15
N TYR A 17 7.27 -3.69 0.76
CA TYR A 17 7.19 -2.81 1.92
C TYR A 17 6.54 -1.46 1.57
N ALA A 18 6.90 -0.87 0.43
CA ALA A 18 6.29 0.38 -0.05
C ALA A 18 4.78 0.22 -0.23
N TYR A 19 4.35 -0.84 -0.93
CA TYR A 19 2.93 -1.11 -1.14
C TYR A 19 2.19 -1.39 0.17
N GLN A 20 2.77 -2.24 1.02
CA GLN A 20 2.20 -2.58 2.33
C GLN A 20 2.05 -1.34 3.22
N SER A 21 3.05 -0.45 3.23
CA SER A 21 3.02 0.78 4.02
C SER A 21 1.88 1.70 3.59
N TRP A 22 1.63 1.80 2.29
CA TRP A 22 0.51 2.57 1.76
C TRP A 22 -0.85 1.99 2.15
N VAL A 23 -1.06 0.67 2.00
CA VAL A 23 -2.32 0.03 2.41
C VAL A 23 -2.57 0.22 3.91
N MET A 24 -1.53 0.07 4.74
CA MET A 24 -1.62 0.33 6.19
C MET A 24 -1.94 1.79 6.50
N ALA A 25 -1.34 2.74 5.78
CA ALA A 25 -1.60 4.16 5.94
C ALA A 25 -3.05 4.53 5.57
N VAL A 26 -3.57 4.00 4.46
CA VAL A 26 -4.97 4.18 4.05
C VAL A 26 -5.93 3.62 5.10
N ILE A 27 -5.67 2.41 5.61
CA ILE A 27 -6.50 1.83 6.69
C ILE A 27 -6.43 2.69 7.95
N ASN A 28 -5.24 3.15 8.35
CA ASN A 28 -5.08 3.98 9.54
C ASN A 28 -5.89 5.28 9.44
N ASP A 29 -5.73 5.99 8.33
CA ASP A 29 -6.30 7.32 8.15
C ASP A 29 -7.81 7.27 7.95
N GLU A 30 -8.31 6.28 7.18
CA GLU A 30 -9.73 6.20 6.81
C GLU A 30 -10.57 5.33 7.76
N LYS A 31 -9.97 4.34 8.45
CA LYS A 31 -10.69 3.41 9.33
C LYS A 31 -10.38 3.55 10.80
N LEU A 32 -9.10 3.66 11.16
CA LEU A 32 -8.70 3.67 12.57
C LEU A 32 -8.78 5.06 13.20
N GLY A 33 -8.79 6.12 12.38
CA GLY A 33 -8.84 7.51 12.85
C GLY A 33 -7.62 7.90 13.68
N GLY A 34 -6.47 7.27 13.39
CA GLY A 34 -5.20 7.54 14.03
C GLY A 34 -4.56 8.86 13.59
N ASP A 35 -3.35 9.12 14.05
CA ASP A 35 -2.53 10.21 13.50
C ASP A 35 -2.30 9.96 12.01
N LYS A 36 -2.33 11.03 11.20
CA LYS A 36 -2.17 10.95 9.75
C LYS A 36 -0.86 10.25 9.36
N LEU A 37 -0.97 9.09 8.72
CA LEU A 37 0.16 8.33 8.19
C LEU A 37 0.27 8.43 6.67
N LEU A 38 -0.84 8.69 5.96
CA LEU A 38 -0.81 8.77 4.50
C LEU A 38 -0.14 10.08 4.06
N THR A 39 1.08 9.95 3.54
CA THR A 39 1.85 11.05 2.95
C THR A 39 1.96 10.88 1.44
N ASP A 40 2.21 11.99 0.73
CA ASP A 40 2.43 11.97 -0.72
C ASP A 40 3.61 11.05 -1.09
N GLU A 41 4.68 11.03 -0.28
CA GLU A 41 5.82 10.12 -0.48
C GLU A 41 5.40 8.64 -0.43
N ILE A 42 4.60 8.25 0.57
CA ILE A 42 4.12 6.87 0.70
C ILE A 42 3.22 6.48 -0.48
N ALA A 43 2.36 7.40 -0.92
CA ALA A 43 1.49 7.17 -2.07
C ALA A 43 2.29 7.03 -3.37
N ASP A 44 3.27 7.92 -3.60
CA ASP A 44 4.13 7.91 -4.79
C ASP A 44 5.02 6.66 -4.84
N ASP A 45 5.57 6.23 -3.70
CA ASP A 45 6.35 5.00 -3.58
C ASP A 45 5.47 3.78 -3.89
N ALA A 46 4.25 3.70 -3.35
CA ALA A 46 3.35 2.59 -3.64
C ALA A 46 2.88 2.56 -5.10
N LEU A 47 2.58 3.71 -5.71
CA LEU A 47 2.25 3.81 -7.14
C LEU A 47 3.41 3.31 -8.01
N SER A 48 4.63 3.65 -7.61
CA SER A 48 5.84 3.20 -8.27
C SER A 48 6.05 1.71 -8.12
N ALA A 49 5.87 1.15 -6.91
CA ALA A 49 5.97 -0.28 -6.64
C ALA A 49 4.91 -1.11 -7.38
N MET A 50 3.66 -0.65 -7.43
CA MET A 50 2.55 -1.32 -8.15
C MET A 50 2.86 -1.61 -9.62
N ARG A 51 3.72 -0.81 -10.27
CA ARG A 51 4.13 -1.03 -11.66
C ARG A 51 4.95 -2.30 -11.87
N PHE A 52 5.58 -2.81 -10.80
CA PHE A 52 6.48 -3.96 -10.83
C PHE A 52 5.95 -5.15 -10.03
N LEU A 53 5.02 -4.92 -9.09
CA LEU A 53 4.41 -5.99 -8.31
C LEU A 53 3.38 -6.78 -9.14
N PRO A 54 3.42 -8.12 -9.10
CA PRO A 54 2.34 -8.95 -9.63
C PRO A 54 1.03 -8.69 -8.89
N GLY A 55 -0.10 -8.74 -9.60
CA GLY A 55 -1.43 -8.53 -9.00
C GLY A 55 -1.76 -9.52 -7.89
N GLU A 56 -1.21 -10.74 -7.94
CA GLU A 56 -1.37 -11.73 -6.87
C GLU A 56 -0.68 -11.29 -5.58
N VAL A 57 0.43 -10.54 -5.67
CA VAL A 57 1.16 -10.04 -4.51
C VAL A 57 0.42 -8.87 -3.88
N THR A 58 -0.04 -7.91 -4.70
CA THR A 58 -0.83 -6.77 -4.19
C THR A 58 -2.13 -7.26 -3.54
N ALA A 59 -2.87 -8.16 -4.20
CA ALA A 59 -4.09 -8.75 -3.66
C ALA A 59 -3.85 -9.53 -2.36
N ALA A 60 -2.72 -10.27 -2.26
CA ALA A 60 -2.36 -10.98 -1.04
C ALA A 60 -2.07 -10.02 0.12
N ILE A 61 -1.40 -8.89 -0.13
CA ILE A 61 -1.13 -7.85 0.86
C ILE A 61 -2.45 -7.21 1.33
N GLU A 62 -3.28 -6.75 0.39
CA GLU A 62 -4.58 -6.14 0.67
C GLU A 62 -5.48 -7.06 1.50
N THR A 63 -5.66 -8.31 1.06
CA THR A 63 -6.52 -9.28 1.75
C THR A 63 -5.98 -9.61 3.14
N SER A 64 -4.66 -9.72 3.29
CA SER A 64 -4.03 -10.02 4.58
C SER A 64 -4.20 -8.85 5.55
N LEU A 65 -3.99 -7.62 5.09
CA LEU A 65 -4.13 -6.43 5.92
C LEU A 65 -5.60 -6.15 6.27
N ALA A 66 -6.52 -6.27 5.31
CA ALA A 66 -7.97 -6.18 5.55
C ALA A 66 -8.39 -7.11 6.69
N ARG A 67 -7.94 -8.37 6.65
CA ARG A 67 -8.21 -9.35 7.70
C ARG A 67 -7.59 -9.00 9.05
N VAL A 68 -6.36 -8.49 9.08
CA VAL A 68 -5.67 -8.13 10.32
C VAL A 68 -6.35 -6.94 11.01
N TYR A 69 -6.85 -5.99 10.22
CA TYR A 69 -7.47 -4.77 10.71
C TYR A 69 -9.01 -4.82 10.78
N ASP A 70 -9.62 -5.98 10.51
CA ASP A 70 -11.07 -6.18 10.50
C ASP A 70 -11.81 -5.19 9.56
N VAL A 71 -11.23 -4.98 8.37
CA VAL A 71 -11.79 -4.15 7.30
C VAL A 71 -12.34 -5.06 6.21
N ASP A 72 -13.51 -4.72 5.66
CA ASP A 72 -14.08 -5.44 4.54
C ASP A 72 -13.19 -5.30 3.28
N PRO A 73 -12.88 -6.39 2.56
CA PRO A 73 -12.01 -6.32 1.38
C PRO A 73 -12.55 -5.44 0.23
N ASP A 74 -13.87 -5.44 0.00
CA ASP A 74 -14.47 -4.64 -1.07
C ASP A 74 -14.47 -3.15 -0.67
N GLU A 75 -14.70 -2.88 0.61
CA GLU A 75 -14.53 -1.54 1.18
C GLU A 75 -13.08 -1.05 1.08
N LEU A 76 -12.10 -1.88 1.43
CA LEU A 76 -10.68 -1.53 1.31
C LEU A 76 -10.30 -1.25 -0.15
N ALA A 77 -10.77 -2.06 -1.10
CA ALA A 77 -10.52 -1.83 -2.51
C ALA A 77 -11.04 -0.45 -2.98
N THR A 78 -12.22 -0.04 -2.47
CA THR A 78 -12.80 1.27 -2.77
C THR A 78 -11.99 2.43 -2.18
N LEU A 79 -11.36 2.23 -1.01
CA LEU A 79 -10.47 3.23 -0.41
C LEU A 79 -9.13 3.35 -1.14
N LEU A 80 -8.57 2.22 -1.58
CA LEU A 80 -7.29 2.19 -2.30
C LEU A 80 -7.42 2.71 -3.74
N PHE A 81 -8.53 2.40 -4.40
CA PHE A 81 -8.80 2.73 -5.79
C PHE A 81 -10.18 3.39 -5.93
N PRO A 82 -10.33 4.65 -5.46
CA PRO A 82 -11.59 5.36 -5.60
C PRO A 82 -11.94 5.55 -7.08
N GLU A 83 -13.19 5.26 -7.45
CA GLU A 83 -13.72 5.65 -8.76
C GLU A 83 -13.85 7.18 -8.79
N ASP A 84 -13.25 7.85 -9.78
CA ASP A 84 -13.35 9.31 -10.00
C ASP A 84 -14.80 9.84 -10.01
#